data_AF-A0A547NBM3-F1
#
_entry.id   AF-A0A547NBM3-F1
#
_cell.length_a   1.000
_cell.length_b   1.000
_cell.length_c   1.000
_cell.angle_alpha   90.00
_cell.angle_beta   90.00
_cell.angle_gamma   90.00
#
_symmetry.space_group_name_H-M   'P 1'
#
loop_
_entity.id
_entity.type
_entity.pdbx_description
1 polymer ?
#
loop_
_entity_poly.entity_id
_entity_poly.type
_entity_poly.pdbx_seq_one_letter_code
_entity_poly.pdbx_strand_id
1 'polypeptide(L)'
;MNRILIVVFCLLLAGCTSFAIGEPYDKAIDDELNAFQKSAAEFIKTMQVNAGTPKGSYESDGAKKYYAAAAASLSNLQLRADVLSSRTCPIAKALQLIASTGFDTGEIALAKAEGQVGGVADKSPPNVSGNCISITIRNIRIREDELEADHKDAGRLTPTVALIDGQEIDAAVRVALTALRAKNY
;
A
#
# COMPACT_ATOMS: atom_id res chain seq x y z
N MET A 1 9.15 56.91 -10.77
CA MET A 1 9.95 55.79 -10.21
C MET A 1 9.23 54.96 -9.14
N ASN A 2 8.23 55.47 -8.40
CA ASN A 2 7.56 54.69 -7.34
C ASN A 2 6.64 53.53 -7.79
N ARG A 3 6.20 53.47 -9.06
CA ARG A 3 5.27 52.41 -9.52
C ARG A 3 5.95 51.08 -9.87
N ILE A 4 7.22 51.12 -10.29
CA ILE A 4 7.97 49.91 -10.68
C ILE A 4 8.40 49.13 -9.42
N LEU A 5 8.75 49.85 -8.35
CA LEU A 5 9.13 49.26 -7.06
C LEU A 5 7.99 48.47 -6.39
N ILE A 6 6.74 48.89 -6.57
CA ILE A 6 5.56 48.20 -6.00
C ILE A 6 5.26 46.89 -6.73
N VAL A 7 5.41 46.85 -8.06
CA VAL A 7 5.15 45.64 -8.86
C VAL A 7 6.19 44.56 -8.57
N VAL A 8 7.46 44.93 -8.39
CA VAL A 8 8.53 43.98 -8.04
C VAL A 8 8.36 43.46 -6.61
N PHE A 9 7.89 44.28 -5.68
CA PHE A 9 7.65 43.87 -4.29
C PHE A 9 6.45 42.92 -4.16
N CYS A 10 5.38 43.11 -4.96
CA CYS A 10 4.26 42.17 -5.01
C CYS A 10 4.62 40.82 -5.65
N LEU A 11 5.54 40.79 -6.63
CA LEU A 11 6.04 39.54 -7.22
C LEU A 11 6.90 38.72 -6.25
N LEU A 12 7.66 39.38 -5.36
CA LEU A 12 8.48 38.71 -4.34
C LEU A 12 7.63 38.11 -3.19
N LEU A 13 6.46 38.68 -2.88
CA LEU A 13 5.54 38.16 -1.86
C LEU A 13 4.67 36.98 -2.36
N ALA A 14 4.55 36.78 -3.67
CA ALA A 14 3.86 35.62 -4.24
C ALA A 14 4.69 34.32 -4.17
N GLY A 15 5.99 34.40 -3.86
CA GLY A 15 6.91 33.27 -3.79
C GLY A 15 6.99 32.53 -2.44
N CYS A 16 6.26 32.97 -1.41
CA CYS A 16 6.33 32.41 -0.06
C CYS A 16 5.15 31.49 0.31
N THR A 17 4.46 30.92 -0.67
CA THR A 17 3.64 29.74 -0.40
C THR A 17 4.52 28.52 -0.67
N SER A 18 5.19 28.05 0.36
CA SER A 18 5.71 26.68 0.37
C SER A 18 4.51 25.74 0.28
N PHE A 19 3.96 25.58 -0.92
CA PHE A 19 3.08 24.47 -1.24
C PHE A 19 3.91 23.23 -0.95
N ALA A 20 3.69 22.61 0.21
CA ALA A 20 4.14 21.25 0.43
C ALA A 20 3.47 20.43 -0.66
N ILE A 21 4.24 20.01 -1.66
CA ILE A 21 3.74 19.25 -2.80
C ILE A 21 3.58 17.76 -2.41
N GLY A 22 4.08 17.36 -1.24
CA GLY A 22 3.87 16.04 -0.61
C GLY A 22 2.58 15.91 0.19
N GLU A 23 2.20 14.66 0.51
CA GLU A 23 1.29 14.37 1.62
C GLU A 23 2.00 14.68 2.96
N PRO A 24 1.28 15.10 4.01
CA PRO A 24 1.92 15.38 5.29
C PRO A 24 2.52 14.09 5.86
N TYR A 25 3.77 14.17 6.31
CA TYR A 25 4.43 13.06 6.99
C TYR A 25 3.69 12.75 8.30
N ASP A 26 3.36 11.47 8.52
CA ASP A 26 2.79 10.97 9.77
C ASP A 26 3.70 9.87 10.33
N LYS A 27 4.29 10.14 11.51
CA LYS A 27 5.21 9.22 12.18
C LYS A 27 4.52 7.92 12.60
N ALA A 28 3.25 7.95 12.99
CA ALA A 28 2.54 6.76 13.41
C ALA A 28 2.28 5.83 12.23
N ILE A 29 1.94 6.36 11.03
CA ILE A 29 1.87 5.55 9.80
C ILE A 29 3.24 4.92 9.51
N ASP A 30 4.32 5.69 9.63
CA ASP A 30 5.68 5.18 9.41
C ASP A 30 6.00 4.02 10.38
N ASP A 31 5.84 4.25 11.69
CA ASP A 31 6.11 3.25 12.72
C ASP A 31 5.24 1.98 12.54
N GLU A 32 3.94 2.14 12.27
CA GLU A 32 3.01 1.03 12.06
C GLU A 32 3.34 0.24 10.78
N LEU A 33 3.75 0.89 9.69
CA LEU A 33 4.20 0.21 8.47
C LEU A 33 5.47 -0.62 8.70
N ASN A 34 6.45 -0.09 9.44
CA ASN A 34 7.66 -0.86 9.78
C ASN A 34 7.33 -2.03 10.72
N ALA A 35 6.43 -1.83 11.68
CA ALA A 35 5.97 -2.89 12.58
C ALA A 35 5.24 -4.01 11.82
N PHE A 36 4.36 -3.63 10.88
CA PHE A 36 3.67 -4.56 9.99
C PHE A 36 4.67 -5.36 9.15
N GLN A 37 5.62 -4.70 8.47
CA GLN A 37 6.65 -5.36 7.65
C GLN A 37 7.41 -6.42 8.45
N LYS A 38 7.84 -6.07 9.67
CA LYS A 38 8.54 -7.00 10.55
C LYS A 38 7.66 -8.19 10.94
N SER A 39 6.41 -7.92 11.33
CA SER A 39 5.44 -8.96 11.70
C SER A 39 5.17 -9.92 10.54
N ALA A 40 4.98 -9.40 9.33
CA ALA A 40 4.75 -10.21 8.13
C ALA A 40 5.96 -11.09 7.80
N ALA A 41 7.17 -10.52 7.82
CA ALA A 41 8.40 -11.28 7.56
C ALA A 41 8.62 -12.39 8.60
N GLU A 42 8.36 -12.13 9.89
CA GLU A 42 8.46 -13.12 10.96
C GLU A 42 7.40 -14.23 10.82
N PHE A 43 6.18 -13.86 10.44
CA PHE A 43 5.09 -14.81 10.20
C PHE A 43 5.40 -15.74 9.02
N ILE A 44 5.71 -15.18 7.85
CA ILE A 44 6.01 -15.94 6.63
C ILE A 44 7.16 -16.92 6.89
N LYS A 45 8.24 -16.44 7.52
CA LYS A 45 9.38 -17.30 7.89
C LYS A 45 8.96 -18.43 8.83
N THR A 46 8.14 -18.12 9.83
CA THR A 46 7.65 -19.11 10.80
C THR A 46 6.78 -20.17 10.13
N MET A 47 5.87 -19.78 9.26
CA MET A 47 5.02 -20.71 8.51
C MET A 47 5.84 -21.56 7.54
N GLN A 48 6.80 -20.95 6.84
CA GLN A 48 7.72 -21.66 5.94
C GLN A 48 8.54 -22.73 6.69
N VAL A 49 9.11 -22.39 7.85
CA VAL A 49 9.89 -23.34 8.67
C VAL A 49 9.00 -24.49 9.18
N ASN A 50 7.74 -24.22 9.46
CA ASN A 50 6.78 -25.21 9.95
C ASN A 50 5.93 -25.85 8.82
N ALA A 51 6.30 -25.65 7.56
CA ALA A 51 5.52 -26.13 6.43
C ALA A 51 5.34 -27.66 6.48
N GLY A 52 4.10 -28.13 6.34
CA GLY A 52 3.76 -29.56 6.45
C GLY A 52 3.60 -30.06 7.90
N THR A 53 3.71 -29.19 8.90
CA THR A 53 3.36 -29.49 10.30
C THR A 53 2.03 -28.81 10.68
N PRO A 54 1.34 -29.27 11.74
CA PRO A 54 0.13 -28.59 12.23
C PRO A 54 0.35 -27.12 12.61
N LYS A 55 1.58 -26.73 12.98
CA LYS A 55 1.92 -25.34 13.35
C LYS A 55 2.08 -24.40 12.15
N GLY A 56 2.37 -24.94 10.97
CA GLY A 56 2.50 -24.18 9.73
C GLY A 56 1.26 -24.27 8.85
N SER A 57 0.15 -24.74 9.40
CA SER A 57 -1.14 -24.82 8.72
C SER A 57 -1.92 -23.52 8.89
N TYR A 58 -2.70 -23.15 7.88
CA TYR A 58 -3.67 -22.06 7.95
C TYR A 58 -4.64 -22.22 9.14
N GLU A 59 -5.01 -23.46 9.47
CA GLU A 59 -5.94 -23.74 10.56
C GLU A 59 -5.33 -23.56 11.96
N SER A 60 -4.01 -23.37 12.05
CA SER A 60 -3.32 -23.17 13.32
C SER A 60 -3.75 -21.87 14.02
N ASP A 61 -3.77 -21.90 15.36
CA ASP A 61 -4.06 -20.70 16.16
C ASP A 61 -3.07 -19.56 15.85
N GLY A 62 -1.82 -19.89 15.53
CA GLY A 62 -0.80 -18.93 15.14
C GLY A 62 -1.14 -18.19 13.85
N ALA A 63 -1.55 -18.92 12.82
CA ALA A 63 -1.96 -18.33 11.54
C ALA A 63 -3.22 -17.47 11.68
N LYS A 64 -4.28 -18.00 12.32
CA LYS A 64 -5.52 -17.25 12.56
C LYS A 64 -5.30 -15.96 13.35
N LYS A 65 -4.47 -16.03 14.40
CA LYS A 65 -4.14 -14.85 15.21
C LYS A 65 -3.34 -13.82 14.42
N TYR A 66 -2.39 -14.25 13.59
CA TYR A 66 -1.64 -13.35 12.73
C TYR A 66 -2.55 -12.63 11.74
N TYR A 67 -3.34 -13.35 10.94
CA TYR A 67 -4.19 -12.72 9.92
C TYR A 67 -5.23 -11.77 10.53
N ALA A 68 -5.81 -12.14 11.67
CA ALA A 68 -6.70 -11.23 12.41
C ALA A 68 -5.98 -9.94 12.87
N ALA A 69 -4.75 -10.05 13.36
CA ALA A 69 -3.95 -8.90 13.80
C ALA A 69 -3.48 -8.05 12.61
N ALA A 70 -3.06 -8.68 11.51
CA ALA A 70 -2.67 -8.02 10.26
C ALA A 70 -3.84 -7.22 9.68
N ALA A 71 -5.03 -7.83 9.57
CA ALA A 71 -6.24 -7.17 9.09
C ALA A 71 -6.65 -5.97 9.96
N ALA A 72 -6.54 -6.09 11.29
CA ALA A 72 -6.80 -4.99 12.21
C ALA A 72 -5.77 -3.85 12.05
N SER A 73 -4.47 -4.20 11.95
CA SER A 73 -3.38 -3.24 11.75
C SER A 73 -3.56 -2.47 10.45
N LEU A 74 -3.81 -3.16 9.33
CA LEU A 74 -4.02 -2.55 8.02
C LEU A 74 -5.29 -1.70 7.96
N SER A 75 -6.36 -2.11 8.67
CA SER A 75 -7.58 -1.30 8.75
C SER A 75 -7.36 0.01 9.52
N ASN A 76 -6.58 -0.03 10.60
CA ASN A 76 -6.21 1.19 11.35
C ASN A 76 -5.31 2.12 10.52
N LEU A 77 -4.30 1.54 9.87
CA LEU A 77 -3.43 2.25 8.92
C LEU A 77 -4.25 2.92 7.81
N GLN A 78 -5.20 2.19 7.23
CA GLN A 78 -6.08 2.70 6.18
C GLN A 78 -6.92 3.88 6.68
N LEU A 79 -7.56 3.76 7.84
CA LEU A 79 -8.36 4.83 8.43
C LEU A 79 -7.51 6.09 8.67
N ARG A 80 -6.31 5.93 9.23
CA ARG A 80 -5.38 7.04 9.49
C ARG A 80 -4.94 7.69 8.19
N ALA A 81 -4.64 6.90 7.16
CA ALA A 81 -4.26 7.43 5.86
C ALA A 81 -5.42 8.12 5.14
N ASP A 82 -6.65 7.61 5.21
CA ASP A 82 -7.81 8.24 4.58
C ASP A 82 -8.08 9.66 5.13
N VAL A 83 -7.80 9.89 6.42
CA VAL A 83 -7.96 11.22 7.05
C VAL A 83 -6.70 12.07 7.03
N LEU A 84 -5.56 11.52 6.60
CA LEU A 84 -4.27 12.22 6.57
C LEU A 84 -4.31 13.45 5.66
N SER A 85 -5.03 13.34 4.55
CA SER A 85 -5.12 14.39 3.55
C SER A 85 -6.35 14.22 2.66
N SER A 86 -6.96 15.36 2.34
CA SER A 86 -8.08 15.46 1.39
C SER A 86 -7.61 15.50 -0.08
N ARG A 87 -6.30 15.54 -0.33
CA ARG A 87 -5.76 15.60 -1.69
C ARG A 87 -5.95 14.26 -2.37
N THR A 88 -6.48 14.28 -3.59
CA THR A 88 -6.61 13.06 -4.39
C THR A 88 -5.29 12.80 -5.11
N CYS A 89 -4.81 11.56 -5.03
CA CYS A 89 -3.63 11.12 -5.77
C CYS A 89 -3.92 11.20 -7.28
N PRO A 90 -3.05 11.83 -8.09
CA PRO A 90 -3.20 11.77 -9.53
C PRO A 90 -3.24 10.33 -10.03
N ILE A 91 -4.20 9.96 -10.88
CA ILE A 91 -4.41 8.57 -11.33
C ILE A 91 -3.13 7.97 -11.93
N ALA A 92 -2.41 8.73 -12.76
CA ALA A 92 -1.15 8.27 -13.34
C ALA A 92 -0.11 7.93 -12.26
N LYS A 93 -0.08 8.69 -11.16
CA LYS A 93 0.82 8.45 -10.03
C LYS A 93 0.38 7.24 -9.21
N ALA A 94 -0.93 7.10 -8.95
CA ALA A 94 -1.49 5.93 -8.29
C ALA A 94 -1.15 4.64 -9.04
N LEU A 95 -1.33 4.63 -10.36
CA LEU A 95 -0.95 3.50 -11.22
C LEU A 95 0.55 3.24 -11.21
N GLN A 96 1.38 4.29 -11.24
CA GLN A 96 2.84 4.14 -11.12
C GLN A 96 3.25 3.49 -9.78
N LEU A 97 2.66 3.93 -8.67
CA LEU A 97 2.93 3.38 -7.35
C LEU A 97 2.53 1.90 -7.28
N ILE A 98 1.37 1.54 -7.79
CA ILE A 98 0.92 0.14 -7.85
C ILE A 98 1.81 -0.70 -8.77
N ALA A 99 2.14 -0.21 -9.97
CA ALA A 99 3.05 -0.90 -10.89
C ALA A 99 4.40 -1.22 -10.24
N SER A 100 4.91 -0.29 -9.41
CA SER A 100 6.21 -0.45 -8.75
C SER A 100 6.26 -1.57 -7.70
N THR A 101 5.11 -2.16 -7.35
CA THR A 101 5.01 -3.32 -6.45
C THR A 101 4.79 -4.64 -7.22
N GLY A 102 5.06 -4.65 -8.53
CA GLY A 102 4.92 -5.84 -9.37
C GLY A 102 3.50 -6.14 -9.84
N PHE A 103 2.52 -5.27 -9.56
CA PHE A 103 1.19 -5.39 -10.14
C PHE A 103 1.25 -5.11 -11.64
N ASP A 104 0.67 -5.99 -12.46
CA ASP A 104 0.51 -5.71 -13.88
C ASP A 104 -0.60 -4.67 -14.08
N THR A 105 -0.21 -3.42 -14.37
CA THR A 105 -1.16 -2.35 -14.68
C THR A 105 -1.98 -2.60 -15.95
N GLY A 106 -1.56 -3.53 -16.80
CA GLY A 106 -2.35 -4.05 -17.92
C GLY A 106 -3.61 -4.74 -17.43
N GLU A 107 -3.52 -5.59 -16.40
CA GLU A 107 -4.69 -6.25 -15.77
C GLU A 107 -5.65 -5.23 -15.13
N ILE A 108 -5.14 -4.13 -14.58
CA ILE A 108 -5.97 -3.05 -14.04
C ILE A 108 -6.75 -2.33 -15.16
N ALA A 109 -6.08 -2.08 -16.29
CA ALA A 109 -6.72 -1.48 -17.46
C ALA A 109 -7.76 -2.43 -18.09
N LEU A 110 -7.43 -3.72 -18.17
CA LEU A 110 -8.35 -4.77 -18.63
C LEU A 110 -9.55 -4.94 -17.70
N ALA A 111 -9.35 -5.09 -16.39
CA ALA A 111 -10.44 -5.23 -15.42
C ALA A 111 -11.36 -3.99 -15.39
N LYS A 112 -10.80 -2.79 -15.59
CA LYS A 112 -11.60 -1.56 -15.75
C LYS A 112 -12.40 -1.56 -17.06
N ALA A 113 -11.81 -2.02 -18.16
CA ALA A 113 -12.50 -2.15 -19.45
C ALA A 113 -13.58 -3.24 -19.40
N GLU A 114 -13.30 -4.38 -18.77
CA GLU A 114 -14.24 -5.50 -18.54
C GLU A 114 -15.42 -5.05 -17.70
N GLY A 115 -15.18 -4.35 -16.58
CA GLY A 115 -16.25 -3.78 -15.75
C GLY A 115 -17.11 -2.75 -16.49
N GLN A 116 -16.57 -2.05 -17.50
CA GLN A 116 -17.33 -1.13 -18.36
C GLN A 116 -18.20 -1.85 -19.40
N VAL A 117 -17.88 -3.08 -19.77
CA VAL A 117 -18.65 -3.90 -20.73
C VAL A 117 -19.48 -5.00 -20.07
N GLY A 118 -19.53 -5.04 -18.73
CA GLY A 118 -20.32 -6.02 -17.96
C GLY A 118 -19.63 -7.37 -17.75
N GLY A 119 -18.31 -7.45 -17.96
CA GLY A 119 -17.49 -8.61 -17.60
C GLY A 119 -17.22 -8.69 -16.10
N VAL A 120 -16.95 -9.89 -15.61
CA VAL A 120 -16.51 -10.15 -14.24
C VAL A 120 -15.02 -10.44 -14.30
N ALA A 121 -14.18 -9.50 -13.87
CA ALA A 121 -12.75 -9.76 -13.74
C ALA A 121 -12.53 -10.79 -12.61
N ASP A 122 -11.62 -11.75 -12.82
CA ASP A 122 -11.26 -12.76 -11.81
C ASP A 122 -10.69 -12.13 -10.52
N LYS A 123 -10.12 -10.92 -10.64
CA LYS A 123 -9.63 -10.11 -9.51
C LYS A 123 -10.21 -8.70 -9.60
N SER A 124 -10.67 -8.17 -8.47
CA SER A 124 -11.09 -6.77 -8.39
C SER A 124 -9.86 -5.87 -8.56
N PRO A 125 -9.88 -4.90 -9.50
CA PRO A 125 -8.74 -4.03 -9.71
C PRO A 125 -8.47 -3.18 -8.45
N PRO A 126 -7.21 -2.82 -8.17
CA PRO A 126 -6.86 -1.96 -7.05
C PRO A 126 -7.65 -0.65 -7.09
N ASN A 127 -8.22 -0.27 -5.94
CA ASN A 127 -8.94 0.99 -5.82
C ASN A 127 -7.97 2.18 -5.75
N VAL A 128 -7.87 2.91 -6.87
CA VAL A 128 -6.99 4.10 -7.04
C VAL A 128 -7.62 5.42 -6.59
N SER A 129 -8.70 5.41 -5.81
CA SER A 129 -9.31 6.64 -5.26
C SER A 129 -8.66 7.08 -3.94
N GLY A 130 -8.73 8.37 -3.61
CA GLY A 130 -8.18 8.93 -2.35
C GLY A 130 -6.74 9.42 -2.48
N ASN A 131 -6.10 9.71 -1.35
CA ASN A 131 -4.71 10.18 -1.32
C ASN A 131 -3.69 9.06 -1.60
N CYS A 132 -2.47 9.43 -1.96
CA CYS A 132 -1.48 8.45 -2.42
C CYS A 132 -1.09 7.45 -1.32
N ILE A 133 -1.10 7.87 -0.04
CA ILE A 133 -0.77 6.99 1.09
C ILE A 133 -1.85 5.93 1.27
N SER A 134 -3.11 6.34 1.28
CA SER A 134 -4.26 5.43 1.32
C SER A 134 -4.19 4.39 0.20
N ILE A 135 -3.90 4.81 -1.05
CA ILE A 135 -3.79 3.89 -2.18
C ILE A 135 -2.68 2.85 -1.94
N THR A 136 -1.51 3.28 -1.46
CA THR A 136 -0.42 2.35 -1.15
C THR A 136 -0.76 1.39 0.00
N ILE A 137 -1.53 1.80 1.00
CA ILE A 137 -1.95 0.92 2.10
C ILE A 137 -2.98 -0.10 1.62
N ARG A 138 -3.94 0.28 0.77
CA ARG A 138 -4.83 -0.69 0.13
C ARG A 138 -4.06 -1.71 -0.69
N ASN A 139 -2.99 -1.30 -1.35
CA ASN A 139 -2.13 -2.21 -2.10
C ASN A 139 -1.43 -3.22 -1.19
N ILE A 140 -0.93 -2.80 -0.02
CA ILE A 140 -0.39 -3.73 1.00
C ILE A 140 -1.47 -4.74 1.43
N ARG A 141 -2.69 -4.26 1.67
CA ARG A 141 -3.82 -5.13 2.03
C ARG A 141 -4.14 -6.17 0.97
N ILE A 142 -4.12 -5.80 -0.31
CA ILE A 142 -4.33 -6.78 -1.38
C ILE A 142 -3.25 -7.87 -1.32
N ARG A 143 -1.97 -7.53 -1.13
CA ARG A 143 -0.90 -8.52 -1.02
C ARG A 143 -1.02 -9.41 0.22
N GLU A 144 -1.47 -8.85 1.34
CA GLU A 144 -1.73 -9.62 2.55
C GLU A 144 -2.93 -10.58 2.37
N ASP A 145 -3.99 -10.13 1.70
CA ASP A 145 -5.16 -10.95 1.38
C ASP A 145 -4.79 -12.08 0.40
N GLU A 146 -3.88 -11.82 -0.56
CA GLU A 146 -3.31 -12.84 -1.46
C GLU A 146 -2.49 -13.89 -0.69
N LEU A 147 -1.60 -13.47 0.22
CA LEU A 147 -0.88 -14.39 1.11
C LEU A 147 -1.83 -15.26 1.95
N GLU A 148 -2.91 -14.68 2.48
CA GLU A 148 -3.90 -15.45 3.24
C GLU A 148 -4.60 -16.49 2.36
N ALA A 149 -5.04 -16.09 1.17
CA ALA A 149 -5.70 -16.97 0.22
C ALA A 149 -4.79 -18.14 -0.19
N ASP A 150 -3.54 -17.86 -0.55
CA ASP A 150 -2.57 -18.89 -0.95
C ASP A 150 -2.26 -19.86 0.21
N HIS A 151 -2.11 -19.34 1.43
CA HIS A 151 -1.91 -20.17 2.61
C HIS A 151 -3.11 -21.07 2.89
N LYS A 152 -4.33 -20.52 2.76
CA LYS A 152 -5.57 -21.24 2.97
C LYS A 152 -5.76 -22.35 1.94
N ASP A 153 -5.56 -22.04 0.66
CA ASP A 153 -5.76 -22.97 -0.45
C ASP A 153 -4.73 -24.10 -0.45
N ALA A 154 -3.47 -23.78 -0.17
CA ALA A 154 -2.42 -24.79 -0.06
C ALA A 154 -2.43 -25.52 1.29
N GLY A 155 -3.14 -24.99 2.29
CA GLY A 155 -3.13 -25.44 3.69
C GLY A 155 -1.77 -25.26 4.41
N ARG A 156 -0.77 -24.66 3.73
CA ARG A 156 0.60 -24.40 4.19
C ARG A 156 1.27 -23.37 3.29
N LEU A 157 2.24 -22.62 3.81
CA LEU A 157 3.11 -21.77 3.00
C LEU A 157 4.33 -22.57 2.50
N THR A 158 4.34 -22.91 1.21
CA THR A 158 5.52 -23.53 0.59
C THR A 158 6.66 -22.50 0.47
N PRO A 159 7.94 -22.93 0.35
CA PRO A 159 9.06 -22.00 0.18
C PRO A 159 8.90 -21.04 -1.01
N THR A 160 8.29 -21.49 -2.09
CA THR A 160 8.05 -20.66 -3.28
C THR A 160 6.99 -19.60 -3.01
N VAL A 161 5.83 -19.99 -2.46
CA VAL A 161 4.74 -19.07 -2.10
C VAL A 161 5.24 -18.05 -1.07
N ALA A 162 5.89 -18.52 0.00
CA ALA A 162 6.49 -17.67 1.02
C ALA A 162 7.51 -16.64 0.46
N LEU A 163 8.27 -17.02 -0.57
CA LEU A 163 9.22 -16.12 -1.22
C LEU A 163 8.52 -15.07 -2.07
N ILE A 164 7.55 -15.47 -2.89
CA ILE A 164 6.81 -14.58 -3.80
C ILE A 164 6.02 -13.57 -2.96
N ASP A 165 5.13 -14.05 -2.10
CA ASP A 165 4.25 -13.18 -1.31
C ASP A 165 5.05 -12.28 -0.37
N GLY A 166 6.13 -12.82 0.22
CA GLY A 166 7.02 -12.03 1.07
C GLY A 166 7.71 -10.89 0.31
N GLN A 167 8.11 -11.10 -0.93
CA GLN A 167 8.68 -10.05 -1.78
C GLN A 167 7.63 -9.02 -2.20
N GLU A 168 6.40 -9.45 -2.50
CA GLU A 168 5.32 -8.56 -2.90
C GLU A 168 4.84 -7.67 -1.75
N ILE A 169 4.71 -8.23 -0.55
CA ILE A 169 4.40 -7.46 0.67
C ILE A 169 5.54 -6.48 0.99
N ASP A 170 6.80 -6.92 0.95
CA ASP A 170 7.96 -6.03 1.18
C ASP A 170 8.00 -4.87 0.18
N ALA A 171 7.78 -5.16 -1.10
CA ALA A 171 7.72 -4.15 -2.15
C ALA A 171 6.59 -3.16 -1.89
N ALA A 172 5.39 -3.64 -1.53
CA ALA A 172 4.25 -2.78 -1.23
C ALA A 172 4.51 -1.88 -0.02
N VAL A 173 5.07 -2.40 1.07
CA VAL A 173 5.41 -1.60 2.25
C VAL A 173 6.50 -0.58 1.92
N ARG A 174 7.54 -0.97 1.16
CA ARG A 174 8.61 -0.04 0.75
C ARG A 174 8.08 1.10 -0.09
N VAL A 175 7.14 0.84 -1.00
CA VAL A 175 6.49 1.88 -1.81
C VAL A 175 5.65 2.81 -0.93
N ALA A 176 4.89 2.28 0.04
CA ALA A 176 4.14 3.10 1.00
C ALA A 176 5.05 4.00 1.85
N LEU A 177 6.15 3.45 2.38
CA LEU A 177 7.14 4.21 3.15
C LEU A 177 7.83 5.28 2.30
N THR A 178 8.14 4.97 1.04
CA THR A 178 8.74 5.92 0.10
C THR A 178 7.77 7.05 -0.21
N ALA A 179 6.49 6.72 -0.43
CA ALA A 179 5.43 7.69 -0.63
C ALA A 179 5.29 8.60 0.60
N LEU A 180 5.16 8.03 1.81
CA LEU A 180 5.01 8.78 3.06
C LEU A 180 6.17 9.73 3.36
N ARG A 181 7.39 9.32 3.02
CA ARG A 181 8.61 10.09 3.28
C ARG A 181 8.96 11.06 2.13
N ALA A 182 8.22 11.02 1.01
CA ALA A 182 8.44 11.91 -0.11
C ALA A 182 8.02 13.34 0.25
N LYS A 183 8.93 14.29 0.10
CA LYS A 183 8.67 15.71 0.43
C LYS A 183 7.90 16.46 -0.66
N ASN A 184 7.89 15.95 -1.89
CA ASN A 184 7.21 16.52 -3.05
C ASN A 184 6.65 15.40 -3.94
N TYR A 185 5.43 15.57 -4.47
CA TYR A 185 4.87 14.77 -5.55
C TYR A 185 4.87 15.50 -6.89
#